data_AF-A0AAW6XZN6-F1
#
_entry.id   AF-A0AAW6XZN6-F1
#
_cell.length_a   1.000
_cell.length_b   1.000
_cell.length_c   1.000
_cell.angle_alpha   90.00
_cell.angle_beta   90.00
_cell.angle_gamma   90.00
#
_symmetry.space_group_name_H-M   'P 1'
#
loop_
_entity.id
_entity.type
_entity.pdbx_description
1 polymer ?
#
loop_
_entity_poly.entity_id
_entity_poly.type
_entity_poly.pdbx_seq_one_letter_code
_entity_poly.pdbx_strand_id
1 'polypeptide(L)'
;DMIVGPEARGFIVGCPVAYELGVGFAPVRKPGKLPREVISASYEKEYGVDTLTMHADSIKPGQRVLIVDDLLATGGTVKATIEMVERLGG
;
A
#
# COMPACT_ATOMS: atom_id res chain seq x y z
N ASP A 1 12.72 3.57 3.99
CA ASP A 1 13.39 2.36 3.43
C ASP A 1 12.55 1.69 2.34
N MET A 2 11.22 1.84 2.38
CA MET A 2 10.30 1.43 1.31
C MET A 2 9.24 2.51 1.11
N ILE A 3 8.81 2.75 -0.13
CA ILE A 3 7.60 3.52 -0.42
C ILE A 3 6.45 2.56 -0.73
N VAL A 4 5.28 2.80 -0.15
CA VAL A 4 4.06 2.08 -0.48
C VAL A 4 3.04 3.07 -1.05
N GLY A 5 2.36 2.70 -2.13
CA GLY A 5 1.27 3.51 -2.68
C GLY A 5 0.06 2.64 -2.98
N PRO A 6 -1.17 3.07 -2.63
CA PRO A 6 -2.39 2.44 -3.11
C PRO A 6 -2.70 2.84 -4.55
N GLU A 7 -3.32 1.92 -5.29
CA GLU A 7 -3.64 2.16 -6.70
C GLU A 7 -4.77 3.18 -6.90
N ALA A 8 -4.87 3.85 -8.04
CA ALA A 8 -3.86 3.95 -9.09
C ALA A 8 -3.08 5.27 -9.03
N ARG A 9 -3.71 6.34 -8.51
CA ARG A 9 -3.14 7.69 -8.50
C ARG A 9 -2.00 7.83 -7.49
N GLY A 10 -2.04 7.11 -6.37
CA GLY A 10 -0.91 7.02 -5.45
C GLY A 10 0.38 6.53 -6.10
N PHE A 11 0.32 5.76 -7.20
CA PHE A 11 1.53 5.33 -7.92
C PHE A 11 2.22 6.49 -8.65
N ILE A 12 1.44 7.44 -9.16
CA ILE A 12 1.93 8.59 -9.93
C ILE A 12 2.78 9.50 -9.03
N VAL A 13 2.50 9.52 -7.73
CA VAL A 13 3.26 10.27 -6.72
C VAL A 13 4.32 9.38 -6.06
N GLY A 14 3.97 8.16 -5.65
CA GLY A 14 4.83 7.26 -4.90
C GLY A 14 6.02 6.71 -5.69
N CYS A 15 5.84 6.38 -6.97
CA CYS A 15 6.94 5.85 -7.79
C CYS A 15 8.08 6.87 -7.98
N PRO A 16 7.82 8.15 -8.35
CA PRO A 16 8.86 9.17 -8.41
C PRO A 16 9.55 9.40 -7.05
N VAL A 17 8.81 9.40 -5.95
CA VAL A 17 9.39 9.54 -4.60
C VAL A 17 10.33 8.38 -4.27
N ALA A 18 9.93 7.14 -4.58
CA ALA A 18 10.78 5.98 -4.38
C ALA A 18 12.07 6.04 -5.22
N TYR A 19 11.93 6.48 -6.47
CA TYR A 19 13.05 6.65 -7.40
C TYR A 19 14.05 7.70 -6.90
N GLU A 20 13.57 8.89 -6.52
CA GLU A 20 14.42 9.99 -6.02
C GLU A 20 15.17 9.60 -4.74
N LEU A 21 14.51 8.83 -3.85
CA LEU A 21 15.12 8.35 -2.61
C LEU A 21 16.00 7.11 -2.80
N GLY A 22 16.04 6.52 -4.00
CA GLY A 22 16.80 5.30 -4.27
C GLY A 22 16.31 4.07 -3.49
N VAL A 23 15.02 4.01 -3.17
CA VAL A 23 14.41 2.91 -2.40
C VAL A 23 13.39 2.14 -3.24
N GLY A 24 12.95 0.99 -2.72
CA GLY A 24 11.90 0.20 -3.37
C GLY A 24 10.54 0.88 -3.36
N PHE A 25 9.68 0.46 -4.29
CA PHE A 25 8.25 0.77 -4.30
C PHE A 25 7.43 -0.52 -4.23
N ALA A 26 6.51 -0.60 -3.27
CA ALA A 26 5.59 -1.72 -3.07
C ALA A 26 4.15 -1.28 -3.38
N PRO A 27 3.52 -1.78 -4.47
CA PRO A 27 2.16 -1.41 -4.83
C PRO A 27 1.13 -2.10 -3.93
N VAL A 28 0.10 -1.35 -3.55
CA VAL A 28 -1.15 -1.87 -2.97
C VAL A 28 -2.26 -1.78 -4.01
N ARG A 29 -2.96 -2.89 -4.25
CA ARG A 29 -3.94 -3.00 -5.35
C ARG A 29 -5.21 -3.71 -4.92
N LYS A 30 -6.28 -3.55 -5.69
CA LYS A 30 -7.47 -4.39 -5.56
C LYS A 30 -7.15 -5.87 -5.84
N PRO A 31 -7.97 -6.79 -5.31
CA PRO A 31 -7.78 -8.23 -5.50
C PRO A 31 -7.65 -8.64 -6.97
N GLY A 32 -6.80 -9.64 -7.23
CA GLY A 32 -6.58 -10.21 -8.56
C GLY A 32 -5.64 -9.41 -9.48
N LYS A 33 -5.01 -8.33 -8.98
CA LYS A 33 -4.04 -7.52 -9.75
C LYS A 33 -2.57 -7.87 -9.49
N LEU A 34 -2.28 -8.54 -8.39
CA LEU A 34 -0.94 -8.90 -7.95
C LEU A 34 -0.71 -10.39 -8.22
N PRO A 35 0.39 -10.78 -8.92
CA PRO A 35 0.57 -12.15 -9.39
C PRO A 35 1.17 -13.13 -8.36
N ARG A 36 1.80 -12.63 -7.28
CA ARG A 36 2.37 -13.49 -6.22
C ARG A 36 1.41 -13.63 -5.05
N GLU A 37 1.83 -14.35 -4.02
CA GLU A 37 1.09 -14.45 -2.76
C GLU A 37 0.84 -13.07 -2.15
N VAL A 38 -0.38 -12.85 -1.67
CA VAL A 38 -0.82 -11.55 -1.13
C VAL A 38 -1.39 -11.69 0.27
N ILE A 39 -1.21 -10.64 1.06
CA ILE A 39 -2.06 -10.36 2.22
C ILE A 39 -3.14 -9.34 1.81
N SER A 40 -4.22 -9.30 2.58
CA SER A 40 -5.34 -8.39 2.33
C SER A 40 -5.84 -7.70 3.59
N ALA A 41 -6.37 -6.50 3.42
CA ALA A 41 -7.13 -5.76 4.42
C ALA A 41 -8.36 -5.13 3.78
N SER A 42 -9.47 -5.13 4.52
CA SER A 42 -10.75 -4.58 4.07
C SER A 42 -11.05 -3.27 4.80
N TYR A 43 -11.71 -2.34 4.13
CA TYR A 43 -12.10 -1.06 4.70
C TYR A 43 -13.52 -0.67 4.28
N GLU A 44 -14.18 0.09 5.14
CA GLU A 44 -15.53 0.58 4.90
C GLU A 44 -15.52 1.75 3.93
N LYS A 45 -16.55 1.79 3.09
CA LYS A 45 -16.92 2.91 2.24
C LYS A 45 -18.28 3.45 2.67
N GLU A 46 -18.68 4.58 2.09
CA GLU A 46 -20.03 5.12 2.24
C GLU A 46 -21.11 4.07 1.92
N TYR A 47 -20.84 3.23 0.91
CA TYR A 47 -21.70 2.10 0.55
C TYR A 47 -20.85 0.83 0.42
N GLY A 48 -20.83 0.04 1.49
CA GLY A 48 -20.24 -1.29 1.51
C GLY A 48 -18.78 -1.33 1.93
N VAL A 49 -18.11 -2.41 1.54
CA VAL A 49 -16.72 -2.73 1.92
C VAL A 49 -15.91 -2.92 0.65
N ASP A 50 -14.66 -2.47 0.67
CA ASP A 50 -13.69 -2.80 -0.37
C ASP A 50 -12.44 -3.41 0.26
N THR A 51 -11.64 -4.09 -0.56
CA THR A 51 -10.47 -4.84 -0.12
C THR A 51 -9.25 -4.38 -0.91
N LEU A 52 -8.13 -4.27 -0.22
CA LEU A 52 -6.82 -4.04 -0.82
C LEU A 52 -5.92 -5.24 -0.54
N THR A 53 -4.93 -5.39 -1.41
CA THR A 53 -3.95 -6.48 -1.39
C THR A 53 -2.54 -5.94 -1.59
N MET A 54 -1.58 -6.58 -0.94
CA MET A 54 -0.15 -6.33 -1.07
C MET A 54 0.57 -7.68 -1.17
N HIS A 55 1.65 -7.80 -1.94
CA HIS A 55 2.45 -9.02 -1.89
C HIS A 55 3.00 -9.27 -0.48
N ALA A 56 2.94 -10.52 -0.01
CA ALA A 56 3.34 -10.92 1.34
C ALA A 56 4.84 -10.75 1.63
N ASP A 57 5.65 -10.56 0.58
CA ASP A 57 7.10 -10.37 0.64
C ASP A 57 7.53 -8.93 0.26
N SER A 58 6.59 -8.00 0.10
CA SER A 58 6.88 -6.60 -0.24
C SER A 58 7.63 -5.87 0.87
N ILE A 59 7.36 -6.22 2.13
CA ILE A 59 7.91 -5.57 3.32
C ILE A 59 8.63 -6.63 4.15
N LYS A 60 9.82 -6.28 4.64
CA LYS A 60 10.61 -7.08 5.58
C LYS A 60 10.49 -6.48 6.98
N PRO A 61 10.48 -7.30 8.05
CA PRO A 61 10.44 -6.80 9.42
C PRO A 61 11.54 -5.77 9.71
N GLY A 62 11.17 -4.66 10.34
CA GLY A 62 12.04 -3.54 10.70
C GLY A 62 12.27 -2.49 9.61
N GLN A 63 11.72 -2.66 8.40
CA GLN A 63 11.81 -1.63 7.36
C GLN A 63 10.93 -0.44 7.69
N ARG A 64 11.45 0.78 7.60
CA ARG A 64 10.62 1.99 7.72
C ARG A 64 9.88 2.24 6.40
N VAL A 65 8.55 2.25 6.46
CA VAL A 65 7.69 2.46 5.30
C VAL A 65 7.11 3.87 5.28
N LEU A 66 7.16 4.52 4.11
CA LEU A 66 6.41 5.75 3.85
C LEU A 66 5.26 5.43 2.89
N ILE A 67 4.02 5.66 3.33
CA ILE A 67 2.83 5.52 2.49
C ILE A 67 2.58 6.85 1.78
N VAL A 68 2.44 6.81 0.46
CA VAL A 68 2.24 7.99 -0.38
C VAL A 68 0.96 7.81 -1.19
N ASP A 69 0.11 8.84 -1.18
CA ASP A 69 -1.11 8.90 -1.97
C ASP A 69 -1.31 10.30 -2.55
N ASP A 70 -2.18 10.43 -3.55
CA ASP A 70 -2.44 11.73 -4.19
C ASP A 70 -3.28 12.67 -3.33
N LEU A 71 -4.29 12.13 -2.62
CA LEU A 71 -5.18 12.92 -1.77
C LEU A 71 -5.72 12.10 -0.61
N LEU A 72 -5.70 12.68 0.59
CA LEU A 72 -6.33 12.10 1.77
C LEU A 72 -7.79 12.56 1.89
N ALA A 73 -8.73 11.62 1.75
CA ALA A 73 -10.16 11.85 1.99
C ALA A 73 -10.61 11.25 3.33
N THR A 74 -11.36 10.14 3.32
CA THR A 74 -11.79 9.44 4.55
C THR A 74 -10.68 8.67 5.25
N GLY A 75 -9.57 8.41 4.53
CA GLY A 75 -8.42 7.66 5.05
C GLY A 75 -8.59 6.14 5.09
N GLY A 76 -9.72 5.58 4.66
CA GLY A 76 -9.96 4.12 4.72
C GLY A 76 -8.92 3.30 3.95
N THR A 77 -8.57 3.73 2.74
CA THR A 77 -7.53 3.11 1.89
C THR A 77 -6.15 3.16 2.56
N VAL A 78 -5.80 4.29 3.16
CA VAL A 78 -4.53 4.48 3.87
C VAL A 78 -4.49 3.61 5.13
N LYS A 79 -5.58 3.55 5.89
CA LYS A 79 -5.70 2.70 7.09
C LYS A 79 -5.53 1.22 6.76
N ALA A 80 -6.20 0.71 5.73
CA ALA A 80 -6.02 -0.66 5.28
C ALA A 80 -4.59 -0.94 4.81
N THR A 81 -3.94 0.05 4.20
CA THR A 81 -2.53 -0.04 3.79
C THR A 81 -1.60 -0.12 5.00
N ILE A 82 -1.82 0.71 6.03
CA ILE A 82 -1.08 0.69 7.29
C ILE A 82 -1.19 -0.70 7.94
N GLU A 83 -2.40 -1.24 8.06
CA GLU A 83 -2.62 -2.56 8.67
C GLU A 83 -1.80 -3.65 7.97
N MET A 84 -1.78 -3.67 6.63
CA MET A 84 -0.99 -4.63 5.88
C MET A 84 0.52 -4.45 6.10
N VAL A 85 1.01 -3.22 6.15
CA VAL A 85 2.43 -2.91 6.41
C VAL A 85 2.83 -3.39 7.83
N GLU A 86 2.04 -3.04 8.84
CA GLU A 86 2.30 -3.42 10.24
C GLU A 86 2.29 -4.95 10.41
N ARG A 87 1.37 -5.65 9.73
CA ARG A 87 1.31 -7.12 9.73
C ARG A 87 2.55 -7.79 9.13
N LEU A 88 3.26 -7.11 8.23
CA LEU A 88 4.53 -7.57 7.67
C LEU A 88 5.74 -7.08 8.51
N GLY A 89 5.50 -6.33 9.58
CA GLY A 89 6.51 -5.86 10.52
C GLY A 89 7.29 -4.62 10.08
N GLY A 90 6.76 -3.84 9.13
CA GLY A 90 7.32 -2.54 8.72
C GLY A 90 6.68 -1.35 9.41
#